data_AF-A0A238X141-F1
#
_entry.id   AF-A0A238X141-F1
#
_cell.length_a   1.000
_cell.length_b   1.000
_cell.length_c   1.000
_cell.angle_alpha   90.00
_cell.angle_beta   90.00
_cell.angle_gamma   90.00
#
_symmetry.space_group_name_H-M   'P 1'
#
loop_
_entity.id
_entity.type
_entity.pdbx_description
1 polymer ?
#
loop_
_entity_poly.entity_id
_entity_poly.type
_entity_poly.pdbx_seq_one_letter_code
_entity_poly.pdbx_strand_id
1 'polypeptide(L)' 'MDCERCGVDATLTHRDVDGFAYYLCEACIGGWDAVRTRSPEASDESRSAAQ' A
#
# COMPACT_ATOMS: atom_id res chain seq x y z
N MET A 1 -7.13 0.13 -18.89
CA MET A 1 -5.76 -0.28 -18.51
C MET A 1 -5.92 -1.25 -17.37
N ASP A 2 -5.31 -2.42 -17.44
CA ASP A 2 -5.64 -3.52 -16.53
C ASP A 2 -4.93 -3.35 -15.19
N CYS A 3 -5.67 -3.56 -14.09
CA CYS A 3 -5.11 -3.50 -12.74
C CYS A 3 -3.99 -4.53 -12.58
N GLU A 4 -2.81 -4.11 -12.16
CA GLU A 4 -1.65 -5.00 -12.04
C GLU A 4 -1.84 -6.11 -10.99
N ARG A 5 -2.78 -5.94 -10.06
CA ARG A 5 -3.06 -6.93 -9.01
C ARG A 5 -4.14 -7.95 -9.36
N CYS A 6 -5.20 -7.54 -10.03
CA CYS A 6 -6.36 -8.42 -10.30
C CYS A 6 -6.72 -8.55 -11.78
N GLY A 7 -6.06 -7.82 -12.68
CA GLY A 7 -6.22 -7.93 -14.12
C GLY A 7 -7.53 -7.39 -14.68
N VAL A 8 -8.33 -6.68 -13.86
CA VAL A 8 -9.59 -6.08 -14.33
C VAL A 8 -9.31 -4.78 -15.08
N ASP A 9 -10.01 -4.56 -16.18
CA ASP A 9 -10.01 -3.27 -16.86
C ASP A 9 -10.82 -2.26 -16.04
N ALA A 10 -10.13 -1.31 -15.44
CA ALA A 10 -10.71 -0.31 -14.56
C ALA A 10 -9.87 0.99 -14.58
N THR A 11 -10.38 2.02 -13.92
CA THR A 11 -9.57 3.21 -13.62
C THR A 11 -8.49 2.83 -12.61
N LEU A 12 -7.23 3.08 -12.97
CA LEU A 12 -6.07 2.79 -12.13
C LEU A 12 -5.56 4.07 -11.46
N THR A 13 -5.18 3.93 -10.20
CA THR A 13 -4.57 4.96 -9.39
C THR A 13 -3.11 4.59 -9.14
N HIS A 14 -2.21 5.55 -9.36
CA HIS A 14 -0.78 5.38 -9.13
C HIS A 14 -0.46 5.36 -7.62
N ARG A 15 0.37 4.40 -7.20
CA ARG A 15 0.90 4.30 -5.85
C ARG A 15 2.38 3.97 -5.86
N ASP A 16 3.14 4.78 -5.14
CA ASP A 16 4.54 4.51 -4.86
C ASP A 16 4.66 3.81 -3.50
N VAL A 17 5.26 2.63 -3.47
CA VAL A 17 5.58 1.90 -2.23
C VAL A 17 7.02 1.44 -2.29
N ASP A 18 7.82 1.88 -1.33
CA ASP A 18 9.26 1.56 -1.23
C ASP A 18 10.05 1.88 -2.52
N GLY A 19 9.61 2.88 -3.29
CA GLY A 19 10.22 3.28 -4.56
C GLY A 19 9.75 2.49 -5.79
N PHE A 20 8.73 1.65 -5.63
CA PHE A 20 8.08 0.93 -6.73
C PHE A 20 6.71 1.53 -7.03
N ALA A 21 6.50 1.89 -8.30
CA ALA A 21 5.23 2.39 -8.80
C ALA A 21 4.28 1.22 -9.15
N TYR A 22 3.07 1.29 -8.60
CA TYR A 22 1.97 0.36 -8.85
C TYR A 22 0.75 1.11 -9.40
N TYR A 23 0.05 0.51 -10.36
CA TYR A 23 -1.18 1.01 -10.96
C TYR A 23 -2.32 0.05 -10.62
N LEU A 24 -3.10 0.42 -9.61
CA LEU A 24 -4.12 -0.44 -9.02
C LEU A 24 -5.50 0.18 -9.12
N CYS A 25 -6.53 -0.65 -9.24
CA CYS A 25 -7.91 -0.19 -9.14
C CYS A 25 -8.30 0.13 -7.68
N GLU A 26 -9.32 0.98 -7.51
CA GLU A 26 -9.82 1.41 -6.20
C GLU A 26 -10.17 0.25 -5.25
N ALA A 27 -10.70 -0.86 -5.78
CA ALA A 27 -11.01 -2.03 -4.97
C ALA A 27 -9.75 -2.70 -4.38
N CYS A 28 -8.67 -2.78 -5.17
CA CYS A 28 -7.40 -3.31 -4.69
C CYS A 28 -6.72 -2.36 -3.70
N ILE A 29 -6.86 -1.05 -3.90
CA ILE A 29 -6.34 -0.04 -2.97
C ILE A 29 -7.07 -0.10 -1.64
N GLY A 30 -8.41 -0.12 -1.65
CA GLY A 30 -9.20 -0.20 -0.42
C GLY A 30 -8.90 -1.46 0.40
N GLY A 31 -8.71 -2.61 -0.26
CA GLY A 31 -8.29 -3.85 0.40
C GLY A 31 -6.87 -3.77 0.97
N TRP A 32 -5.96 -3.03 0.32
CA TRP A 32 -4.59 -2.84 0.79
C TRP A 32 -4.54 -1.91 2.01
N ASP A 33 -5.25 -0.79 1.99
CA ASP A 33 -5.33 0.13 3.14
C ASP A 33 -5.95 -0.55 4.37
N ALA A 34 -6.94 -1.43 4.18
CA ALA A 34 -7.52 -2.23 5.27
C ALA A 34 -6.51 -3.18 5.94
N VAL A 35 -5.50 -3.66 5.21
CA VAL A 35 -4.42 -4.49 5.77
C VAL A 35 -3.37 -3.61 6.45
N ARG A 36 -2.96 -2.50 5.85
CA ARG A 36 -1.94 -1.59 6.44
C ARG A 36 -2.43 -0.90 7.71
N THR A 37 -3.72 -0.55 7.79
CA THR A 37 -4.33 0.01 9.00
C THR A 37 -4.35 -0.96 10.19
N ARG A 38 -4.17 -2.27 9.95
CA ARG A 38 -4.01 -3.29 11.00
C ARG A 38 -2.56 -3.58 11.38
N SER A 39 -1.56 -3.01 10.71
CA SER A 39 -0.18 -3.08 11.21
C SER A 39 -0.01 -2.07 12.35
N PRO A 40 0.23 -2.49 13.60
CA PRO A 40 0.37 -1.57 14.73
C PRO A 40 1.72 -0.83 14.77
N GLU A 41 2.51 -0.82 13.70
CA GLU A 41 3.89 -0.33 13.72
C GLU A 41 4.18 0.66 12.58
N ALA A 42 3.33 1.68 12.44
CA ALA A 42 3.71 2.95 11.81
C ALA A 42 4.31 3.94 12.84
N SER A 43 4.68 3.47 14.03
CA SER A 43 5.33 4.29 15.05
C SER A 43 6.25 3.43 15.92
N ASP A 44 7.40 3.04 15.38
CA ASP A 44 8.58 2.92 16.24
C ASP A 44 9.58 4.01 15.82
N GLU A 45 9.13 5.25 16.07
CA GLU A 45 10.01 6.33 16.50
C GLU A 45 10.52 6.01 17.92
N SER A 46 11.13 4.84 18.12
CA SER A 46 11.71 4.41 19.39
C SER A 46 12.89 3.46 19.18
N ARG A 47 13.72 3.74 18.16
CA ARG A 47 15.17 3.48 18.28
C ARG A 47 15.80 4.44 19.30
N SER A 48 15.33 4.38 20.54
CA SER A 48 16.15 4.66 21.72
C SER A 48 16.76 3.33 22.17
N ALA A 49 17.73 2.83 21.42
CA ALA A 49 18.60 1.76 21.91
C ALA A 49 19.69 2.41 22.80
N ALA A 50 19.30 2.57 24.06
CA ALA A 50 20.05 2.50 25.31
C ALA A 50 21.61 2.46 25.30
N GLN A 51 22.12 3.32 26.20
CA GLN A 51 23.31 3.24 27.09
C GLN A 51 24.63 3.82 26.58
#